data_AF-A0A1I5P0R7-F1
#
_entry.id   AF-A0A1I5P0R7-F1
#
_cell.length_a   1.000
_cell.length_b   1.000
_cell.length_c   1.000
_cell.angle_alpha   90.00
_cell.angle_beta   90.00
_cell.angle_gamma   90.00
#
_symmetry.space_group_name_H-M   'P 1'
#
loop_
_entity.id
_entity.type
_entity.pdbx_description
1 polymer ?
#
loop_
_entity_poly.entity_id
_entity_poly.type
_entity_poly.pdbx_seq_one_letter_code
_entity_poly.pdbx_strand_id
1 'polypeptide(L)'
;MKHDPASNPSSLQDRAAAHRAMALAALRADSSLSVRLKRYNHHMSVARSLEATAEHDSTTSTRDPRTALAWIQSGRPVRIDSLNLRDHLRHVRALAALEAQGGAQ
;
A
#
# COMPACT_ATOMS: atom_id res chain seq x y z
N MET A 1 -3.36 14.11 19.96
CA MET A 1 -3.93 13.85 18.62
C MET A 1 -3.01 12.86 17.93
N LYS A 2 -3.42 11.59 17.79
CA LYS A 2 -2.68 10.61 17.00
C LYS A 2 -2.91 11.01 15.54
N HIS A 3 -1.86 11.48 14.87
CA HIS A 3 -1.90 11.53 13.42
C HIS A 3 -1.91 10.07 12.97
N ASP A 4 -3.02 9.60 12.40
CA ASP A 4 -2.97 8.46 11.50
C ASP A 4 -2.23 8.97 10.27
N PRO A 5 -0.93 8.65 10.09
CA PRO A 5 -0.31 9.02 8.84
C PRO A 5 -1.06 8.21 7.79
N ALA A 6 -1.72 8.90 6.86
CA ALA A 6 -2.01 8.34 5.57
C ALA A 6 -0.68 7.75 5.07
N SER A 7 -0.50 6.45 5.33
CA SER A 7 0.77 5.79 5.14
C SER A 7 0.83 5.55 3.66
N ASN A 8 1.44 6.51 2.96
CA ASN A 8 1.66 6.37 1.53
C ASN A 8 2.27 4.98 1.31
N PRO A 9 1.72 4.15 0.41
CA PRO A 9 2.16 2.76 0.24
C PRO A 9 3.66 2.67 -0.06
N SER A 10 4.23 3.69 -0.71
CA SER A 10 5.68 3.86 -0.89
C SER A 10 6.46 3.91 0.43
N SER A 11 5.98 4.65 1.44
CA SER A 11 6.65 4.76 2.73
C SER A 11 6.62 3.45 3.55
N LEU A 12 5.57 2.63 3.37
CA LEU A 12 5.51 1.29 3.97
C LEU A 12 6.48 0.32 3.29
N GLN A 13 6.58 0.38 1.96
CA GLN A 13 7.53 -0.40 1.18
C GLN A 13 8.99 -0.03 1.55
N ASP A 14 9.30 1.26 1.72
CA ASP A 14 10.63 1.71 2.14
C ASP A 14 11.01 1.16 3.53
N ARG A 15 10.07 1.17 4.47
CA ARG A 15 10.27 0.57 5.81
C ARG A 15 10.48 -0.93 5.73
N ALA A 16 9.72 -1.64 4.88
CA ALA A 16 9.91 -3.06 4.66
C ALA A 16 11.29 -3.36 4.08
N ALA A 17 11.75 -2.56 3.11
CA ALA A 17 13.09 -2.68 2.54
C ALA A 17 14.19 -2.44 3.60
N ALA A 18 14.03 -1.43 4.47
CA ALA A 18 14.93 -1.19 5.58
C ALA A 18 15.02 -2.41 6.53
N HIS A 19 13.89 -3.03 6.87
CA HIS A 19 13.88 -4.25 7.68
C HIS A 19 14.56 -5.43 6.99
N ARG A 20 14.41 -5.60 5.67
CA ARG A 20 15.18 -6.61 4.92
C ARG A 20 16.68 -6.37 5.00
N ALA A 21 17.12 -5.12 4.85
CA ALA A 21 18.53 -4.77 4.99
C ALA A 21 19.05 -5.08 6.41
N MET A 22 18.28 -4.76 7.45
CA MET A 22 18.61 -5.11 8.84
C MET A 22 18.64 -6.62 9.07
N ALA A 23 17.75 -7.40 8.45
CA ALA A 23 17.77 -8.85 8.51
C ALA A 23 19.08 -9.42 7.92
N LEU A 24 19.51 -8.91 6.76
CA LEU A 24 20.77 -9.30 6.14
C LEU A 24 21.99 -8.89 6.98
N ALA A 25 21.95 -7.70 7.59
CA ALA A 25 22.98 -7.25 8.53
C ALA A 25 23.05 -8.17 9.77
N ALA A 26 21.91 -8.66 10.27
CA ALA A 26 21.87 -9.58 11.39
C ALA A 26 22.56 -10.93 11.09
N LEU A 27 22.53 -11.41 9.85
CA LEU A 27 23.26 -12.61 9.43
C LEU A 27 24.78 -12.40 9.45
N ARG A 28 25.23 -11.17 9.19
CA ARG A 28 26.66 -10.78 9.17
C ARG A 28 27.22 -10.41 10.54
N ALA A 29 26.37 -10.24 11.55
CA ALA A 29 26.82 -9.87 12.89
C ALA A 29 27.65 -10.98 13.55
N ASP A 30 28.55 -10.64 14.46
CA ASP A 30 29.42 -11.59 15.19
C ASP A 30 28.75 -12.16 16.45
N SER A 31 27.49 -12.59 16.31
CA SER A 31 26.72 -13.21 17.40
C SER A 31 26.46 -14.67 17.10
N SER A 32 26.09 -15.44 18.13
CA SER A 32 25.81 -16.87 17.97
C SER A 32 24.75 -17.12 16.89
N LEU A 33 24.84 -18.27 16.22
CA LEU A 33 23.94 -18.62 15.12
C LEU A 33 22.46 -18.48 15.52
N SER A 34 22.10 -18.96 16.71
CA SER A 34 20.73 -18.85 17.24
C SER A 34 20.26 -17.38 17.35
N VAL A 35 21.13 -16.49 17.84
CA VAL A 35 20.81 -15.05 17.96
C VAL A 35 20.64 -14.39 16.60
N ARG A 36 21.52 -14.71 15.63
CA ARG A 36 21.44 -14.18 14.26
C ARG A 36 20.14 -14.61 13.57
N LEU A 37 19.79 -15.89 13.66
CA LEU A 37 18.56 -16.42 13.09
C LEU A 37 17.32 -15.80 13.74
N LYS A 38 17.31 -15.61 15.07
CA LYS A 38 16.20 -14.96 15.76
C LYS A 38 16.01 -13.51 15.29
N ARG A 39 17.09 -12.73 15.17
CA ARG A 39 17.05 -11.34 14.68
C ARG A 39 16.63 -11.26 13.21
N TYR A 40 17.17 -12.13 12.38
CA TYR A 40 16.77 -12.27 10.97
C TYR A 40 15.27 -12.53 10.84
N ASN A 41 14.76 -13.54 11.55
CA ASN A 41 13.34 -13.91 11.53
C ASN A 41 12.45 -12.78 12.04
N HIS A 42 12.88 -12.06 13.08
CA HIS A 42 12.15 -10.90 13.59
C HIS A 42 12.02 -9.81 12.52
N HIS A 43 13.13 -9.40 11.91
CA HIS A 43 13.11 -8.37 10.86
C HIS A 43 12.34 -8.82 9.61
N MET A 44 12.46 -10.09 9.20
CA MET A 44 11.68 -10.63 8.08
C MET A 44 10.19 -10.70 8.38
N SER A 45 9.79 -11.01 9.62
CA SER A 45 8.39 -10.99 10.04
C SER A 45 7.80 -9.58 9.93
N VAL A 46 8.53 -8.57 10.44
CA VAL A 46 8.10 -7.17 10.35
C VAL A 46 8.04 -6.72 8.89
N ALA A 47 9.05 -7.03 8.08
CA ALA A 47 9.04 -6.71 6.65
C ALA A 47 7.80 -7.26 5.94
N ARG A 48 7.47 -8.55 6.15
CA ARG A 48 6.27 -9.18 5.56
C ARG A 48 4.97 -8.54 6.03
N SER A 49 4.87 -8.16 7.31
CA SER A 49 3.68 -7.47 7.81
C SER A 49 3.46 -6.09 7.18
N LEU A 50 4.55 -5.34 6.95
CA LEU A 50 4.50 -4.06 6.24
C LEU A 50 4.16 -4.28 4.76
N GLU A 51 4.72 -5.35 4.18
CA GLU A 51 4.36 -6.00 2.92
C GLU A 51 2.85 -6.06 2.69
N ALA A 52 2.22 -6.90 3.50
CA ALA A 52 0.79 -7.17 3.46
C ALA A 52 -0.05 -5.91 3.69
N THR A 53 0.42 -4.99 4.55
CA THR A 53 -0.29 -3.72 4.79
C THR A 53 -0.22 -2.82 3.55
N ALA A 54 0.95 -2.70 2.92
CA ALA A 54 1.14 -1.92 1.71
C ALA A 54 0.38 -2.50 0.51
N GLU A 55 0.32 -3.83 0.39
CA GLU A 55 -0.52 -4.51 -0.59
C GLU A 55 -2.00 -4.29 -0.35
N HIS A 56 -2.47 -4.33 0.90
CA HIS A 56 -3.86 -4.02 1.20
C HIS A 56 -4.21 -2.58 0.81
N ASP A 57 -3.34 -1.62 1.14
CA ASP A 57 -3.53 -0.22 0.75
C ASP A 57 -3.50 -0.03 -0.78
N SER A 58 -2.62 -0.74 -1.51
CA SER A 58 -2.53 -0.66 -2.97
C SER A 58 -3.69 -1.37 -3.69
N THR A 59 -4.22 -2.47 -3.14
CA THR A 59 -5.45 -3.10 -3.65
C THR A 59 -6.70 -2.28 -3.41
N THR A 60 -6.64 -1.27 -2.54
CA THR A 60 -7.73 -0.31 -2.33
C THR A 60 -7.51 0.94 -3.20
N SER A 61 -6.27 1.24 -3.56
CA SER A 61 -5.90 2.40 -4.35
C SER A 61 -5.85 2.12 -5.85
N THR A 62 -6.68 2.81 -6.63
CA THR A 62 -6.62 2.71 -8.09
C THR A 62 -6.48 4.08 -8.74
N ARG A 63 -5.59 4.15 -9.74
CA ARG A 63 -5.49 5.28 -10.68
C ARG A 63 -6.36 5.09 -11.92
N ASP A 64 -6.96 3.92 -12.13
CA ASP A 64 -7.90 3.71 -13.23
C ASP A 64 -9.35 3.92 -12.74
N PRO A 65 -10.06 4.95 -13.23
CA PRO A 65 -11.44 5.23 -12.83
C PRO A 65 -12.43 4.13 -13.24
N ARG A 66 -12.14 3.29 -14.25
CA ARG A 66 -13.01 2.16 -14.61
C ARG A 66 -12.95 1.05 -13.58
N THR A 67 -11.75 0.69 -13.14
CA THR A 67 -11.55 -0.30 -12.08
C THR A 67 -12.12 0.19 -10.76
N ALA A 68 -11.98 1.50 -10.46
CA ALA A 68 -12.61 2.13 -9.31
C ALA A 68 -14.14 1.93 -9.32
N LEU A 69 -14.78 2.24 -10.44
CA LEU A 69 -16.22 2.12 -10.58
C LEU A 69 -16.69 0.66 -10.42
N ALA A 70 -15.99 -0.30 -11.03
CA ALA A 70 -16.32 -1.72 -10.88
C ALA A 70 -16.23 -2.19 -9.41
N TRP A 71 -15.24 -1.71 -8.66
CA TRP A 71 -15.11 -2.02 -7.23
C TRP A 71 -16.21 -1.38 -6.40
N ILE A 72 -16.54 -0.11 -6.66
CA ILE A 72 -17.66 0.58 -6.00
C ILE A 72 -18.98 -0.17 -6.27
N GLN A 73 -19.24 -0.58 -7.51
CA GLN A 73 -20.43 -1.35 -7.89
C GLN A 73 -20.48 -2.73 -7.20
N SER A 74 -19.33 -3.34 -6.95
CA SER A 74 -19.22 -4.58 -6.17
C SER A 74 -19.28 -4.37 -4.64
N GLY A 75 -19.49 -3.15 -4.16
CA GLY A 75 -19.57 -2.82 -2.74
C GLY A 75 -18.21 -2.77 -2.02
N ARG A 76 -17.10 -2.70 -2.76
CA ARG A 76 -15.75 -2.63 -2.20
C ARG A 76 -15.33 -1.17 -1.99
N PRO A 77 -14.67 -0.84 -0.87
CA PRO A 77 -14.13 0.50 -0.64
C PRO A 77 -13.01 0.79 -1.65
N VAL A 78 -12.93 2.05 -2.12
CA VAL A 78 -11.90 2.50 -3.07
C VAL A 78 -11.22 3.76 -2.53
N ARG A 79 -9.89 3.79 -2.59
CA ARG A 79 -9.06 4.98 -2.41
C ARG A 79 -8.60 5.48 -3.78
N ILE A 80 -8.64 6.79 -3.97
CA ILE A 80 -8.16 7.43 -5.21
C ILE A 80 -6.85 8.14 -4.86
N ASP A 81 -5.72 7.50 -5.17
CA ASP A 81 -4.42 8.15 -5.03
C ASP A 81 -4.27 9.20 -6.12
N SER A 82 -4.02 10.44 -5.69
CA SER A 82 -3.81 11.57 -6.58
C SER A 82 -2.55 12.32 -6.18
N LEU A 83 -1.72 12.65 -7.16
CA LEU A 83 -0.45 13.35 -6.91
C LEU A 83 -0.67 14.82 -6.51
N ASN A 84 -1.82 15.39 -6.88
CA ASN A 84 -2.24 16.75 -6.56
C ASN A 84 -3.77 16.93 -6.75
N LEU A 85 -4.31 18.08 -6.31
CA LEU A 85 -5.74 18.40 -6.43
C LEU A 85 -6.27 18.35 -7.87
N ARG A 86 -5.47 18.79 -8.86
CA ARG A 86 -5.90 18.79 -10.27
C ARG A 86 -6.07 17.37 -10.80
N ASP A 87 -5.18 16.48 -10.40
CA ASP A 87 -5.21 15.05 -10.71
C ASP A 87 -6.42 14.37 -10.05
N HIS A 88 -6.67 14.69 -8.77
CA HIS A 88 -7.87 14.25 -8.05
C HIS A 88 -9.16 14.65 -8.77
N LEU A 89 -9.28 15.93 -9.15
CA LEU A 89 -10.47 16.43 -9.86
C LEU A 89 -10.64 15.80 -11.25
N ARG A 90 -9.55 15.44 -11.94
CA ARG A 90 -9.62 14.67 -13.19
C ARG A 90 -10.18 13.27 -12.94
N HIS A 91 -9.76 12.58 -11.89
CA HIS A 91 -10.30 11.29 -11.52
C HIS A 91 -11.77 11.34 -11.15
N VAL A 92 -12.19 12.31 -10.32
CA VAL A 92 -13.60 12.48 -9.94
C VAL A 92 -14.47 12.73 -11.18
N ARG A 93 -14.03 13.59 -12.10
CA ARG A 93 -14.76 13.85 -13.35
C ARG A 93 -14.82 12.64 -14.27
N ALA A 94 -13.75 11.86 -14.37
CA ALA A 94 -13.73 10.64 -15.16
C ALA A 94 -14.67 9.56 -14.57
N LEU A 95 -14.73 9.45 -13.24
CA LEU A 95 -15.66 8.57 -12.55
C LEU A 95 -17.13 8.97 -12.83
N ALA A 96 -17.45 10.26 -12.68
CA ALA A 96 -18.80 10.78 -12.97
C ALA A 96 -19.21 10.60 -14.44
N ALA A 97 -18.26 10.73 -15.38
CA ALA A 97 -18.53 10.47 -16.80
C ALA A 97 -18.82 8.99 -17.10
N LEU A 98 -18.10 8.07 -16.43
CA LEU A 98 -18.34 6.62 -16.57
C LEU A 98 -19.68 6.21 -15.96
N GLU A 99 -20.06 6.79 -14.81
CA GLU A 99 -21.37 6.59 -14.21
C GLU A 99 -22.49 7.05 -15.16
N ALA A 100 -22.35 8.23 -15.76
CA ALA A 100 -23.31 8.75 -16.75
C ALA A 100 -23.42 7.87 -18.02
N GLN A 101 -22.34 7.20 -18.42
CA GLN A 101 -22.34 6.26 -19.54
C GLN A 101 -22.89 4.86 -19.16
N GLY A 102 -22.73 4.44 -17.90
CA GLY A 102 -23.22 3.16 -17.39
C GLY A 102 -24.72 3.13 -17.04
N GLY A 103 -25.36 4.29 -16.91
CA GLY A 103 -26.81 4.42 -16.67
C GLY A 103 -27.71 4.34 -17.92
N ALA A 104 -27.15 4.05 -19.09
CA ALA A 104 -27.87 3.93 -20.36
C ALA A 104 -28.09 2.47 -20.79
N GLN A 105 -28.50 1.60 -19.85
CA GLN A 105 -29.01 0.25 -20.15
C GLN A 105 -30.48 0.14 -19.77
#